data_AF-A0A7W8VF13-F1
#
_entry.id   AF-A0A7W8VF13-F1
#
_cell.length_a   1.000
_cell.length_b   1.000
_cell.length_c   1.000
_cell.angle_alpha   90.00
_cell.angle_beta   90.00
_cell.angle_gamma   90.00
#
_symmetry.space_group_name_H-M   'P 1'
#
loop_
_entity.id
_entity.type
_entity.pdbx_description
1 polymer ?
#
loop_
_entity_poly.entity_id
_entity_poly.type
_entity_poly.pdbx_seq_one_letter_code
_entity_poly.pdbx_strand_id
1 'polypeptide(L)'
;MSGRLRVRFGPGDNTVRVGDELYFRIERDAEVSVIHSRCPHRGGPLHLGTVSARGGAELLRCPWHGTEFPLARLCAKGVPAVQVGGEVHAYPPAAPGDSAHSAHQIVFAK
;
A
#
# COMPACT_ATOMS: atom_id res chain seq x y z
N MET A 1 8.87 -8.68 20.66
CA MET A 1 8.12 -9.47 19.65
C MET A 1 7.41 -8.48 18.73
N SER A 2 7.56 -8.60 17.41
CA SER A 2 6.79 -7.76 16.48
C SER A 2 5.35 -8.27 16.47
N GLY A 3 4.40 -7.36 16.68
CA GLY A 3 2.96 -7.64 16.64
C GLY A 3 2.35 -7.17 15.32
N ARG A 4 1.02 -7.07 15.29
CA ARG A 4 0.29 -6.38 14.22
C ARG A 4 -0.57 -5.30 14.83
N LEU A 5 -0.61 -4.14 14.19
CA LEU A 5 -1.47 -3.03 14.59
C LEU A 5 -2.68 -2.99 13.67
N ARG A 6 -3.90 -2.94 14.23
CA ARG A 6 -5.10 -2.71 13.41
C ARG A 6 -5.12 -1.26 12.96
N VAL A 7 -5.15 -1.06 11.65
CA VAL A 7 -5.28 0.26 11.03
C VAL A 7 -6.56 0.33 10.19
N ARG A 8 -7.11 1.53 10.03
CA ARG A 8 -8.33 1.79 9.26
C ARG A 8 -8.01 2.74 8.12
N PHE A 9 -8.47 2.42 6.94
CA PHE A 9 -8.59 3.34 5.82
C PHE A 9 -10.05 3.76 5.71
N GLY A 10 -10.34 5.03 6.01
CA GLY A 10 -11.64 5.61 5.78
C GLY A 10 -11.95 5.83 4.28
N PRO A 11 -13.18 6.24 3.96
CA PRO A 11 -13.50 6.70 2.61
C PRO A 11 -12.58 7.86 2.19
N GLY A 12 -11.78 7.66 1.15
CA GLY A 12 -10.78 8.64 0.67
C GLY A 12 -9.36 8.47 1.21
N ASP A 13 -9.13 7.65 2.24
CA ASP A 13 -7.78 7.33 2.74
C ASP A 13 -7.06 6.42 1.75
N ASN A 14 -5.94 6.88 1.20
CA ASN A 14 -5.12 6.05 0.31
C ASN A 14 -3.90 5.46 1.01
N THR A 15 -3.38 6.10 2.06
CA THR A 15 -2.19 5.65 2.79
C THR A 15 -2.34 5.66 4.31
N VAL A 16 -1.58 4.79 4.98
CA VAL A 16 -1.43 4.78 6.42
C VAL A 16 0.04 4.55 6.78
N ARG A 17 0.52 5.27 7.78
CA ARG A 17 1.86 5.11 8.34
C ARG A 17 1.79 4.31 9.64
N VAL A 18 2.69 3.35 9.82
CA VAL A 18 2.87 2.59 11.05
C VAL A 18 4.37 2.60 11.39
N GLY A 19 4.74 3.28 12.47
CA GLY A 19 6.14 3.64 12.71
C GLY A 19 6.69 4.46 11.53
N ASP A 20 7.82 4.02 10.97
CA ASP A 20 8.43 4.64 9.78
C ASP A 20 7.93 4.05 8.45
N GLU A 21 7.14 2.97 8.49
CA GLU A 21 6.68 2.29 7.30
C GLU A 21 5.36 2.87 6.80
N LEU A 22 5.25 2.98 5.47
CA LEU A 22 4.06 3.49 4.80
C LEU A 22 3.40 2.37 4.00
N TYR A 23 2.09 2.24 4.15
CA TYR A 23 1.25 1.30 3.42
C TYR A 23 0.20 2.07 2.63
N PHE A 24 -0.22 1.53 1.49
CA PHE A 24 -1.27 2.13 0.68
C PHE A 24 -2.28 1.08 0.23
N ARG A 25 -3.54 1.48 0.12
CA ARG A 25 -4.59 0.62 -0.41
C ARG A 25 -4.61 0.67 -1.93
N ILE A 26 -4.97 -0.44 -2.55
CA ILE A 26 -5.29 -0.50 -3.97
C ILE A 26 -6.52 -1.39 -4.17
N GLU A 27 -7.41 -0.95 -5.04
CA GLU A 27 -8.67 -1.63 -5.35
C GLU A 27 -8.56 -2.21 -6.77
N ARG A 28 -8.91 -3.49 -6.94
CA ARG A 28 -8.88 -4.23 -8.21
C ARG A 28 -9.97 -5.28 -8.22
N ASP A 29 -10.73 -5.43 -9.30
CA ASP A 29 -11.68 -6.53 -9.46
C ASP A 29 -12.63 -6.74 -8.25
N ALA A 30 -13.04 -5.63 -7.60
CA ALA A 30 -13.81 -5.60 -6.35
C ALA A 30 -13.10 -6.15 -5.09
N GLU A 31 -11.80 -6.45 -5.17
CA GLU A 31 -10.93 -6.77 -4.05
C GLU A 31 -10.07 -5.56 -3.65
N VAL A 32 -9.79 -5.45 -2.36
CA VAL A 32 -8.88 -4.44 -1.82
C VAL A 32 -7.64 -5.09 -1.23
N SER A 33 -6.48 -4.58 -1.60
CA SER A 33 -5.18 -4.98 -1.06
C SER A 33 -4.54 -3.79 -0.35
N VAL A 34 -3.81 -4.07 0.73
CA VAL A 34 -2.97 -3.06 1.40
C VAL A 34 -1.51 -3.45 1.25
N ILE A 35 -0.75 -2.62 0.58
CA ILE A 35 0.60 -2.93 0.09
C ILE A 35 1.60 -2.00 0.78
N HIS A 36 2.77 -2.56 1.09
CA HIS A 36 3.90 -1.77 1.56
C HIS A 36 4.39 -0.80 0.46
N SER A 37 4.50 0.48 0.78
CA SER A 37 4.90 1.53 -0.16
C SER A 37 6.35 1.37 -0.66
N ARG A 38 7.24 0.83 0.16
CA ARG A 38 8.66 0.65 -0.19
C ARG A 38 8.84 -0.30 -1.39
N CYS A 39 9.35 0.23 -2.49
CA CYS A 39 9.64 -0.52 -3.71
C CYS A 39 10.73 -1.57 -3.44
N PRO A 40 10.52 -2.84 -3.84
CA PRO A 40 11.48 -3.91 -3.59
C PRO A 40 12.78 -3.80 -4.41
N HIS A 41 12.87 -2.88 -5.38
CA HIS A 41 14.12 -2.62 -6.09
C HIS A 41 15.10 -1.80 -5.23
N ARG A 42 14.75 -0.56 -4.86
CA ARG A 42 15.62 0.37 -4.10
C ARG A 42 14.85 1.29 -3.14
N GLY A 43 13.68 0.86 -2.69
CA GLY A 43 12.93 1.53 -1.63
C GLY A 43 12.02 2.68 -2.04
N GLY A 44 11.87 2.98 -3.33
CA GLY A 44 11.00 4.07 -3.81
C GLY A 44 9.51 3.95 -3.46
N PRO A 45 8.77 5.07 -3.47
CA PRO A 45 7.42 5.19 -2.97
C PRO A 45 6.41 4.66 -4.00
N LEU A 46 6.06 3.38 -3.92
CA LEU A 46 5.10 2.74 -4.82
C LEU A 46 3.70 3.36 -4.75
N HIS A 47 3.30 3.95 -3.61
CA HIS A 47 2.02 4.67 -3.48
C HIS A 47 1.91 5.90 -4.39
N LEU A 48 3.03 6.38 -4.96
CA LEU A 48 3.10 7.46 -5.94
C LEU A 48 3.31 6.95 -7.37
N GLY A 49 3.31 5.63 -7.54
CA GLY A 49 3.47 5.00 -8.85
C GLY A 49 2.21 5.09 -9.70
N THR A 50 2.37 4.80 -10.98
CA THR A 50 1.28 4.75 -11.95
C THR A 50 0.98 3.32 -12.32
N VAL A 51 -0.30 2.95 -12.36
CA VAL A 51 -0.74 1.64 -12.85
C VAL A 51 -1.00 1.73 -14.36
N SER A 52 -0.50 0.76 -15.11
CA SER A 52 -0.79 0.58 -16.53
C SER A 52 -1.15 -0.87 -16.83
N ALA A 53 -1.95 -1.10 -17.87
CA ALA A 53 -2.28 -2.44 -18.34
C ALA A 53 -1.41 -2.77 -19.56
N ARG A 54 -0.69 -3.90 -19.53
CA ARG A 54 0.12 -4.40 -20.65
C ARG A 54 0.02 -5.91 -20.75
N GLY A 55 -0.39 -6.42 -21.91
CA GLY A 55 -0.48 -7.87 -22.16
C GLY A 55 -1.43 -8.60 -21.22
N GLY A 56 -2.53 -7.95 -20.79
CA GLY A 56 -3.50 -8.52 -19.86
C GLY A 56 -3.09 -8.46 -18.38
N ALA A 57 -1.93 -7.91 -18.05
CA ALA A 57 -1.48 -7.72 -16.67
C ALA A 57 -1.48 -6.23 -16.28
N GLU A 58 -1.90 -5.93 -15.06
CA GLU A 58 -1.71 -4.62 -14.44
C GLU A 58 -0.30 -4.52 -13.85
N LEU A 59 0.41 -3.46 -14.21
CA LEU A 59 1.78 -3.17 -13.80
C LEU A 59 1.81 -1.87 -13.01
N LEU A 60 2.41 -1.89 -11.82
CA LEU A 60 2.71 -0.68 -11.06
C LEU A 60 4.13 -0.22 -11.38
N ARG A 61 4.25 0.96 -11.98
CA ARG A 61 5.54 1.61 -12.27
C ARG A 61 5.97 2.48 -11.10
N CYS A 62 7.13 2.17 -10.51
CA CYS A 62 7.74 2.98 -9.47
C CYS A 62 8.19 4.35 -10.05
N PRO A 63 7.87 5.49 -9.40
CA PRO A 63 8.13 6.81 -9.97
C PRO A 63 9.61 7.19 -9.99
N TRP A 64 10.45 6.56 -9.15
CA TRP A 64 11.87 6.89 -9.08
C TRP A 64 12.67 6.31 -10.25
N HIS A 65 12.75 4.97 -10.33
CA HIS A 65 13.62 4.30 -11.31
C HIS A 65 12.85 3.70 -12.49
N GLY A 66 11.53 3.92 -12.56
CA GLY A 66 10.67 3.41 -13.63
C GLY A 66 10.49 1.88 -13.65
N THR A 67 10.99 1.14 -12.66
CA THR A 67 10.80 -0.31 -12.57
C THR A 67 9.32 -0.64 -12.44
N GLU A 68 8.86 -1.57 -13.27
CA GLU A 68 7.48 -2.05 -13.29
C GLU A 68 7.38 -3.39 -12.54
N PHE A 69 6.32 -3.54 -11.75
CA PHE A 69 6.01 -4.76 -11.03
C PHE A 69 4.60 -5.23 -11.37
N PRO A 70 4.39 -6.53 -11.65
CA PRO A 70 3.04 -7.08 -11.71
C PRO A 70 2.30 -6.77 -10.41
N LEU A 71 1.18 -6.06 -10.52
CA LEU A 71 0.45 -5.57 -9.37
C LEU A 71 -0.09 -6.72 -8.52
N ALA A 72 -0.54 -7.80 -9.15
CA ALA A 72 -0.92 -9.04 -8.49
C ALA A 72 0.20 -9.60 -7.58
N ARG A 73 1.47 -9.48 -7.99
CA ARG A 73 2.62 -9.93 -7.17
C ARG A 73 2.86 -9.04 -5.95
N LEU A 74 2.55 -7.74 -6.05
CA LEU A 74 2.60 -6.83 -4.92
C LEU A 74 1.44 -7.08 -3.95
N CYS A 75 0.21 -7.28 -4.47
CA CYS A 75 -0.97 -7.66 -3.70
C CYS A 75 -0.76 -8.97 -2.92
N ALA A 76 -0.18 -9.99 -3.55
CA ALA A 76 0.12 -11.27 -2.89
C ALA A 76 1.12 -11.15 -1.72
N LYS A 77 1.87 -10.03 -1.64
CA LYS A 77 2.77 -9.69 -0.52
C LYS A 77 2.18 -8.63 0.41
N GLY A 78 0.93 -8.22 0.18
CA GLY A 78 0.22 -7.26 0.98
C GLY A 78 0.04 -7.72 2.42
N VAL A 79 -0.33 -6.80 3.28
CA VAL A 79 -0.68 -7.12 4.66
C VAL A 79 -2.11 -7.66 4.70
N PRO A 80 -2.47 -8.51 5.69
CA PRO A 80 -3.85 -8.93 5.89
C PRO A 80 -4.76 -7.71 5.97
N ALA A 81 -5.80 -7.72 5.16
CA ALA A 81 -6.78 -6.66 5.09
C ALA A 81 -8.18 -7.25 4.86
N VAL A 82 -9.18 -6.56 5.36
CA VAL A 82 -10.59 -6.91 5.18
C VAL A 82 -11.38 -5.63 4.94
N GLN A 83 -12.30 -5.69 3.98
CA GLN A 83 -13.25 -4.61 3.75
C GLN A 83 -14.44 -4.75 4.70
N VAL A 84 -14.78 -3.68 5.41
CA VAL A 84 -15.88 -3.63 6.38
C VAL A 84 -16.75 -2.41 6.03
N GLY A 85 -17.84 -2.64 5.30
CA GLY A 85 -18.65 -1.56 4.76
C GLY A 85 -17.84 -0.69 3.80
N GLY A 86 -17.78 0.62 4.08
CA GLY A 86 -17.00 1.60 3.30
C GLY A 86 -15.54 1.76 3.75
N GLU A 87 -15.06 0.94 4.68
CA GLU A 87 -13.70 1.02 5.23
C GLU A 87 -12.87 -0.21 4.89
N VAL A 88 -11.54 -0.05 4.96
CA VAL A 88 -10.59 -1.16 4.91
C VAL A 88 -9.86 -1.25 6.23
N HIS A 89 -9.93 -2.40 6.89
CA HIS A 89 -9.19 -2.68 8.11
C HIS A 89 -7.99 -3.54 7.74
N ALA A 90 -6.79 -3.09 8.09
CA ALA A 90 -5.55 -3.80 7.78
C ALA A 90 -4.70 -4.05 9.03
N TYR A 91 -3.79 -5.01 8.93
CA TYR A 91 -2.96 -5.47 10.05
C TYR A 91 -1.47 -5.52 9.69
N PRO A 92 -0.83 -4.38 9.38
CA PRO A 92 0.60 -4.31 9.14
C PRO A 92 1.42 -4.75 10.37
N PRO A 93 2.65 -5.26 10.17
CA PRO A 93 3.61 -5.43 11.25
C PRO A 93 3.83 -4.14 12.04
N ALA A 94 4.00 -4.27 13.34
CA ALA A 94 4.26 -3.15 14.24
C ALA A 94 5.24 -3.56 15.36
N ALA A 95 6.05 -2.61 15.80
CA ALA A 95 6.85 -2.70 17.01
C ALA A 95 6.07 -2.18 18.24
N PRO A 96 6.45 -2.59 19.46
CA PRO A 96 5.89 -2.00 20.67
C PRO A 96 6.08 -0.47 20.69
N GLY A 97 4.98 0.27 20.85
CA GLY A 97 4.98 1.73 20.87
C GLY A 97 4.67 2.39 19.53
N ASP A 98 4.60 1.64 18.43
CA ASP A 98 4.18 2.20 17.14
C ASP A 98 2.73 2.68 17.19
N SER A 99 2.50 3.87 16.64
CA SER A 99 1.17 4.41 16.36
C SER A 99 0.88 4.40 14.85
N ALA A 100 -0.41 4.35 14.53
CA ALA A 100 -0.88 4.44 13.14
C ALA A 100 -1.47 5.82 12.85
N HIS A 101 -1.11 6.37 11.70
CA HIS A 101 -1.63 7.65 11.23
C HIS A 101 -2.07 7.50 9.77
N SER A 102 -3.37 7.64 9.51
CA SER A 102 -3.86 7.80 8.13
C SER A 102 -3.28 9.09 7.56
N ALA A 103 -2.79 9.01 6.32
CA ALA A 103 -2.30 10.18 5.61
C ALA A 103 -2.98 10.25 4.25
N HIS A 104 -3.57 11.40 3.95
CA HIS A 104 -3.97 11.77 2.59
C HIS A 104 -2.93 12.75 2.07
N GLN A 105 -1.86 12.26 1.45
CA GLN A 105 -1.00 13.17 0.71
C GLN A 105 -0.60 12.54 -0.61
N ILE A 106 -1.20 13.09 -1.67
CA ILE A 106 -0.59 13.12 -3.00
C ILE A 106 0.75 13.84 -2.82
N VAL A 107 1.84 13.08 -2.74
CA VAL A 107 3.19 13.63 -2.82
C VAL A 107 3.62 13.49 -4.26
N PHE A 108 3.72 14.58 -5.02
CA PHE A 108 4.29 14.49 -6.35
C PHE A 108 5.78 14.16 -6.20
N ALA A 109 6.19 12.97 -6.65
CA ALA A 109 7.60 12.72 -6.91
C ALA A 109 7.99 13.63 -8.09
N LYS A 110 8.83 14.64 -7.83
CA LYS A 110 9.51 15.40 -8.89
C LYS A 110 10.63 14.54 -9.49
#